data_AF-A0AA90T686-F1
#
_entry.id   AF-A0AA90T686-F1
#
_cell.length_a   1.000
_cell.length_b   1.000
_cell.length_c   1.000
_cell.angle_alpha   90.00
_cell.angle_beta   90.00
_cell.angle_gamma   90.00
#
_symmetry.space_group_name_H-M   'P 1'
#
loop_
_entity.id
_entity.type
_entity.pdbx_description
1 polymer ?
#
loop_
_entity_poly.entity_id
_entity_poly.type
_entity_poly.pdbx_seq_one_letter_code
_entity_poly.pdbx_strand_id
1 'polypeptide(L)'
;MDKAVLRELSLTEGLLNQLEADDLDHPFGYRCQPAYYWRSSPIAGRGIVALWECGTVISYFNQNNRRFEQCSLENIDEVWCSYSSLQGLLAELFIDVYEDEVEIDILIEYAKLFGFLSIERLLIEAQTPPEDYVRWRQGFARSCG
;
A
#
# COMPACT_ATOMS: atom_id res chain seq x y z
N MET A 1 15.07 -3.59 -7.08
CA MET A 1 14.48 -3.49 -5.74
C MET A 1 15.48 -4.05 -4.73
N ASP A 2 15.75 -3.36 -3.62
CA ASP A 2 16.63 -3.88 -2.57
C ASP A 2 15.79 -4.62 -1.51
N LYS A 3 15.73 -5.95 -1.63
CA LYS A 3 14.91 -6.79 -0.74
C LYS A 3 15.40 -6.75 0.72
N ALA A 4 16.68 -6.49 0.98
CA ALA A 4 17.17 -6.43 2.35
C ALA A 4 16.57 -5.23 3.09
N VAL A 5 16.61 -4.06 2.45
CA VAL A 5 16.00 -2.82 3.00
C VAL A 5 14.48 -2.98 3.16
N LEU A 6 13.81 -3.61 2.20
CA LEU A 6 12.36 -3.83 2.31
C LEU A 6 11.96 -4.76 3.46
N ARG A 7 12.76 -5.79 3.73
CA ARG A 7 12.56 -6.67 4.90
C ARG A 7 12.73 -5.91 6.22
N GLU A 8 13.70 -4.99 6.28
CA GLU A 8 13.88 -4.11 7.45
C GLU A 8 12.68 -3.19 7.69
N LEU A 9 11.90 -2.90 6.65
CA LEU A 9 10.63 -2.17 6.71
C LEU A 9 9.40 -3.08 6.93
N SER A 10 9.64 -4.33 7.32
CA SER A 10 8.62 -5.34 7.62
C SER A 10 7.77 -5.79 6.43
N LEU A 11 8.24 -5.63 5.19
CA LEU A 11 7.59 -6.28 4.05
C LEU A 11 7.80 -7.79 4.16
N THR A 12 6.70 -8.53 4.07
CA THR A 12 6.71 -10.00 4.16
C THR A 12 7.30 -10.62 2.89
N GLU A 13 7.77 -11.87 2.99
CA GLU A 13 8.19 -12.62 1.79
C GLU A 13 7.04 -12.77 0.78
N GLY A 14 5.79 -12.88 1.25
CA GLY A 14 4.61 -12.95 0.37
C GLY A 14 4.46 -11.69 -0.50
N LEU A 15 4.57 -10.50 0.10
CA LEU A 15 4.53 -9.24 -0.64
C LEU A 15 5.75 -9.08 -1.57
N LEU A 16 6.94 -9.47 -1.12
CA LEU A 16 8.15 -9.39 -1.95
C LEU A 16 8.08 -10.32 -3.16
N ASN A 17 7.53 -11.52 -2.99
CA ASN A 17 7.33 -12.48 -4.08
C ASN A 17 6.26 -11.97 -5.05
N GLN A 18 5.19 -11.32 -4.56
CA GLN A 18 4.20 -10.68 -5.42
C GLN A 18 4.83 -9.63 -6.32
N LEU A 19 5.63 -8.73 -5.73
CA LEU A 19 6.33 -7.70 -6.50
C LEU A 19 7.29 -8.35 -7.51
N GLU A 20 8.05 -9.37 -7.11
CA GLU A 20 8.96 -10.03 -8.05
C GLU A 20 8.27 -10.76 -9.20
N ALA A 21 7.08 -11.32 -8.96
CA ALA A 21 6.30 -11.99 -9.99
C ALA A 21 5.81 -11.03 -11.09
N ASP A 22 5.51 -9.77 -10.72
CA ASP A 22 5.03 -8.71 -11.63
C ASP A 22 3.84 -9.19 -12.50
N ASP A 23 2.96 -10.00 -11.90
CA ASP A 23 1.80 -10.59 -12.57
C ASP A 23 0.63 -9.61 -12.57
N LEU A 24 0.24 -9.12 -13.75
CA LEU A 24 -0.86 -8.16 -13.91
C LEU A 24 -2.24 -8.81 -13.84
N ASP A 25 -2.35 -10.11 -14.11
CA ASP A 25 -3.63 -10.85 -14.04
C ASP A 25 -4.00 -11.20 -12.59
N HIS A 26 -3.07 -10.94 -11.67
CA HIS A 26 -3.23 -11.12 -10.23
C HIS A 26 -4.22 -10.11 -9.61
N PRO A 27 -4.96 -10.44 -8.53
CA PRO A 27 -5.92 -9.53 -7.89
C PRO A 27 -5.32 -8.18 -7.41
N PHE A 28 -4.02 -8.17 -7.13
CA PHE A 28 -3.26 -6.97 -6.76
C PHE A 28 -2.33 -6.45 -7.88
N GLY A 29 -2.35 -7.09 -9.06
CA GLY A 29 -1.35 -6.90 -10.11
C GLY A 29 -1.23 -5.47 -10.62
N TYR A 30 -2.35 -4.76 -10.80
CA TYR A 30 -2.33 -3.35 -11.16
C TYR A 30 -2.03 -2.41 -9.97
N ARG A 31 -2.52 -2.75 -8.76
CA ARG A 31 -2.48 -1.90 -7.56
C ARG A 31 -1.14 -1.97 -6.81
N CYS A 32 -0.37 -3.03 -7.02
CA CYS A 32 0.86 -3.32 -6.29
C CYS A 32 1.95 -3.87 -7.25
N GLN A 33 2.48 -2.98 -8.08
CA GLN A 33 3.55 -3.28 -9.04
C GLN A 33 4.91 -2.93 -8.45
N PRO A 34 6.01 -3.53 -8.93
CA PRO A 34 7.35 -3.10 -8.56
C PRO A 34 7.57 -1.64 -8.89
N ALA A 35 8.27 -0.93 -8.00
CA ALA A 35 8.55 0.48 -8.21
C ALA A 35 9.68 0.67 -9.25
N TYR A 36 9.31 0.71 -10.53
CA TYR A 36 10.23 0.83 -11.66
C TYR A 36 10.47 2.29 -12.05
N TYR A 37 9.44 3.12 -12.04
CA TYR A 37 9.44 4.42 -12.73
C TYR A 37 9.92 5.58 -11.86
N TRP A 38 9.88 5.45 -10.53
CA TRP A 38 10.25 6.52 -9.60
C TRP A 38 11.67 7.06 -9.79
N ARG A 39 12.61 6.23 -10.27
CA ARG A 39 14.00 6.65 -10.50
C ARG A 39 14.13 7.72 -11.59
N SER A 40 13.17 7.77 -12.52
CA SER A 40 13.08 8.80 -13.55
C SER A 40 12.27 10.03 -13.13
N SER A 41 11.64 10.01 -11.94
CA SER A 41 10.88 11.13 -11.39
C SER A 41 11.74 11.96 -10.42
N PRO A 42 11.43 13.25 -10.19
CA PRO A 42 12.19 14.06 -9.23
C PRO A 42 12.14 13.54 -7.79
N ILE A 43 11.23 12.60 -7.46
CA ILE A 43 11.21 11.92 -6.16
C ILE A 43 12.50 11.13 -5.88
N ALA A 44 13.22 10.71 -6.92
CA ALA A 44 14.48 9.98 -6.79
C ALA A 44 15.54 10.73 -5.97
N GLY A 45 15.50 12.07 -5.98
CA GLY A 45 16.41 12.92 -5.21
C GLY A 45 16.07 13.05 -3.73
N ARG A 46 14.96 12.48 -3.25
CA ARG A 46 14.46 12.67 -1.87
C ARG A 46 14.97 11.66 -0.83
N GLY A 47 15.80 10.69 -1.25
CA GLY A 47 16.30 9.65 -0.34
C GLY A 47 15.19 8.75 0.19
N ILE A 48 14.23 8.38 -0.66
CA ILE A 48 13.14 7.48 -0.31
C ILE A 48 13.56 6.00 -0.47
N VAL A 49 12.85 5.11 0.22
CA VAL A 49 12.81 3.69 -0.12
C VAL A 49 11.49 3.42 -0.83
N ALA A 50 11.53 3.24 -2.15
CA ALA A 50 10.34 2.89 -2.92
C ALA A 50 9.85 1.48 -2.56
N LEU A 51 8.54 1.32 -2.36
CA LEU A 51 7.91 0.04 -2.00
C LEU A 51 7.24 -0.59 -3.22
N TRP A 52 6.19 0.05 -3.74
CA TRP A 52 5.46 -0.39 -4.94
C TRP A 52 4.86 0.81 -5.66
N GLU A 53 4.44 0.60 -6.91
CA GLU A 53 3.78 1.57 -7.77
C GLU A 53 2.38 1.08 -8.17
N CYS A 54 1.53 2.03 -8.54
CA CYS A 54 0.22 1.81 -9.16
C CYS A 54 0.05 2.90 -10.22
N GLY A 55 0.41 2.60 -11.47
CA GLY A 55 0.46 3.62 -12.53
C GLY A 55 1.46 4.74 -12.20
N THR A 56 0.98 5.98 -12.09
CA THR A 56 1.82 7.14 -11.73
C THR A 56 1.94 7.35 -10.22
N VAL A 57 1.34 6.49 -9.40
CA VAL A 57 1.35 6.62 -7.94
C VAL A 57 2.45 5.75 -7.35
N ILE A 58 3.22 6.30 -6.41
CA ILE A 58 4.24 5.55 -5.68
C ILE A 58 3.90 5.48 -4.19
N SER A 59 3.99 4.28 -3.63
CA SER A 59 4.08 4.03 -2.20
C SER A 59 5.54 3.89 -1.79
N TYR A 60 5.97 4.66 -0.79
CA TYR A 60 7.38 4.73 -0.39
C TYR A 60 7.53 4.92 1.14
N PHE A 61 8.71 4.58 1.65
CA PHE A 61 9.14 4.98 2.98
C PHE A 61 10.04 6.21 2.89
N ASN A 62 9.60 7.30 3.52
CA ASN A 62 10.34 8.54 3.63
C ASN A 62 11.32 8.45 4.80
N GLN A 63 12.61 8.35 4.48
CA GLN A 63 13.65 8.19 5.50
C GLN A 63 13.81 9.42 6.39
N ASN A 64 13.47 10.61 5.90
CA ASN A 64 13.70 11.87 6.61
C ASN A 64 12.74 12.04 7.80
N ASN A 65 11.47 11.67 7.62
CA ASN A 65 10.44 11.78 8.67
C ASN A 65 10.02 10.42 9.24
N ARG A 66 10.58 9.31 8.72
CA ARG A 66 10.27 7.93 9.09
C ARG A 66 8.80 7.56 8.93
N ARG A 67 8.20 7.99 7.82
CA ARG A 67 6.79 7.73 7.49
C ARG A 67 6.68 6.88 6.23
N PHE A 68 5.61 6.09 6.18
CA PHE A 68 5.12 5.40 5.00
C PHE A 68 4.16 6.33 4.26
N GLU A 69 4.46 6.69 3.03
CA GLU A 69 3.79 7.76 2.29
C GLU A 69 3.40 7.33 0.88
N GLN A 70 2.45 8.07 0.31
CA GLN A 70 2.04 7.91 -1.09
C GLN A 70 1.89 9.29 -1.75
N CYS A 71 2.34 9.40 -2.99
CA CYS A 71 2.10 10.57 -3.83
C CYS A 71 2.09 10.18 -5.32
N SER A 72 1.64 11.12 -6.16
CA SER A 72 1.83 11.00 -7.61
C SER A 72 3.26 11.36 -8.00
N LEU A 73 3.85 10.57 -8.89
CA LEU A 73 5.13 10.85 -9.55
C LEU A 73 5.08 12.12 -10.41
N GLU A 74 3.88 12.58 -10.78
CA GLU A 74 3.64 13.82 -11.52
C GLU A 74 3.55 15.05 -10.59
N ASN A 75 3.15 14.86 -9.33
CA ASN A 75 3.08 15.91 -8.31
C ASN A 75 3.63 15.42 -6.97
N ILE A 76 4.95 15.33 -6.89
CA ILE A 76 5.64 14.70 -5.75
C ILE A 76 5.56 15.52 -4.46
N ASP A 77 5.17 16.79 -4.52
CA ASP A 77 5.00 17.66 -3.35
C ASP A 77 3.66 17.43 -2.64
N GLU A 78 2.71 16.81 -3.31
CA GLU A 78 1.39 16.51 -2.77
C GLU A 78 1.37 15.08 -2.19
N VAL A 79 1.68 14.97 -0.90
CA VAL A 79 1.59 13.70 -0.17
C VAL A 79 0.13 13.42 0.17
N TRP A 80 -0.43 12.35 -0.38
CA TRP A 80 -1.85 11.98 -0.20
C TRP A 80 -2.08 11.25 1.12
N CYS A 81 -1.15 10.40 1.51
CA CYS A 81 -1.21 9.70 2.79
C CYS A 81 0.18 9.63 3.43
N SER A 82 0.21 9.60 4.76
CA SER A 82 1.44 9.52 5.56
C SER A 82 1.14 8.79 6.86
N TYR A 83 1.79 7.66 7.08
CA TYR A 83 1.53 6.69 8.15
C TYR A 83 2.79 6.34 8.93
N SER A 84 2.65 5.97 10.20
CA SER A 84 3.79 5.57 11.06
C SER A 84 4.19 4.12 10.86
N SER A 85 3.32 3.30 10.26
CA SER A 85 3.55 1.88 10.03
C SER A 85 3.12 1.48 8.63
N LEU A 86 3.69 0.37 8.16
CA LEU A 86 3.31 -0.26 6.89
C LEU A 86 1.82 -0.65 6.88
N GLN A 87 1.23 -0.93 8.04
CA GLN A 87 -0.18 -1.29 8.17
C GLN A 87 -1.12 -0.19 7.64
N GLY A 88 -0.76 1.08 7.78
CA GLY A 88 -1.53 2.19 7.20
C GLY A 88 -1.52 2.18 5.66
N LEU A 89 -0.37 1.92 5.03
CA LEU A 89 -0.30 1.78 3.56
C LEU A 89 -0.99 0.52 3.06
N LEU A 90 -0.84 -0.60 3.78
CA LEU A 90 -1.58 -1.82 3.45
C LEU A 90 -3.09 -1.59 3.57
N ALA A 91 -3.55 -0.81 4.55
CA ALA A 91 -4.97 -0.48 4.64
C ALA A 91 -5.47 0.26 3.40
N GLU A 92 -4.74 1.25 2.87
CA GLU A 92 -5.11 1.91 1.60
C GLU A 92 -5.18 0.89 0.45
N LEU A 93 -4.19 0.02 0.33
CA LEU A 93 -4.13 -1.01 -0.71
C LEU A 93 -5.32 -1.98 -0.62
N PHE A 94 -5.62 -2.49 0.57
CA PHE A 94 -6.71 -3.46 0.77
C PHE A 94 -8.10 -2.82 0.68
N ILE A 95 -8.24 -1.54 1.03
CA ILE A 95 -9.48 -0.78 0.77
C ILE A 95 -9.71 -0.66 -0.73
N ASP A 96 -8.70 -0.23 -1.51
CA ASP A 96 -8.83 -0.08 -2.96
C ASP A 96 -9.22 -1.40 -3.63
N VAL A 97 -8.60 -2.51 -3.21
CA VAL A 97 -8.88 -3.84 -3.78
C VAL A 97 -10.25 -4.38 -3.33
N TYR A 98 -10.71 -4.04 -2.12
CA TYR A 98 -12.09 -4.32 -1.70
C TYR A 98 -13.11 -3.49 -2.50
N GLU A 99 -12.82 -2.21 -2.76
CA GLU A 99 -13.65 -1.32 -3.59
C GLU A 99 -13.71 -1.79 -5.05
N ASP A 100 -12.68 -2.47 -5.55
CA ASP A 100 -12.65 -3.16 -6.84
C ASP A 100 -13.45 -4.50 -6.85
N GLU A 101 -14.20 -4.79 -5.78
CA GLU A 101 -15.07 -5.97 -5.62
C GLU A 101 -14.35 -7.33 -5.67
N VAL A 102 -13.08 -7.38 -5.27
CA VAL A 102 -12.35 -8.66 -5.14
C VAL A 102 -13.00 -9.54 -4.07
N GLU A 103 -13.07 -10.85 -4.33
CA GLU A 103 -13.69 -11.82 -3.44
C GLU A 103 -13.07 -11.80 -2.03
N ILE A 104 -13.92 -11.91 -1.00
CA ILE A 104 -13.51 -11.80 0.41
C ILE A 104 -12.45 -12.85 0.78
N ASP A 105 -12.59 -14.09 0.30
CA ASP A 105 -11.65 -15.16 0.61
C ASP A 105 -10.25 -14.85 0.04
N ILE A 106 -10.19 -14.25 -1.15
CA ILE A 106 -8.97 -13.76 -1.78
C ILE A 106 -8.36 -12.65 -0.93
N LEU A 107 -9.14 -11.64 -0.52
CA LEU A 107 -8.65 -10.56 0.35
C LEU A 107 -8.04 -11.10 1.66
N ILE A 108 -8.67 -12.10 2.28
CA ILE A 108 -8.16 -12.71 3.52
C ILE A 108 -6.85 -13.46 3.27
N GLU A 109 -6.76 -14.22 2.17
CA GLU A 109 -5.53 -14.92 1.79
C GLU A 109 -4.37 -13.94 1.59
N TYR A 110 -4.59 -12.89 0.80
CA TYR A 110 -3.55 -11.91 0.52
C TYR A 110 -3.21 -11.05 1.72
N ALA A 111 -4.15 -10.77 2.61
CA ALA A 111 -3.84 -10.08 3.85
C ALA A 111 -2.84 -10.86 4.70
N LYS A 112 -2.97 -12.19 4.76
CA LYS A 112 -1.98 -13.06 5.44
C LYS A 112 -0.64 -13.04 4.71
N LEU A 113 -0.65 -13.12 3.38
CA LEU A 113 0.57 -13.09 2.57
C LEU A 113 1.32 -11.76 2.73
N PHE A 114 0.62 -10.63 2.74
CA PHE A 114 1.21 -9.29 2.81
C PHE A 114 1.44 -8.82 4.25
N GLY A 115 0.95 -9.59 5.24
CA GLY A 115 1.06 -9.25 6.66
C GLY A 115 0.14 -8.12 7.08
N PHE A 116 -0.99 -7.91 6.39
CA PHE A 116 -2.00 -6.95 6.80
C PHE A 116 -2.86 -7.51 7.95
N LEU A 117 -2.74 -6.89 9.13
CA LEU A 117 -3.30 -7.43 10.38
C LEU A 117 -4.77 -7.07 10.59
N SER A 118 -5.28 -6.05 9.90
CA SER A 118 -6.61 -5.48 10.15
C SER A 118 -7.67 -5.92 9.13
N ILE A 119 -7.45 -7.02 8.41
CA ILE A 119 -8.37 -7.49 7.36
C ILE A 119 -9.76 -7.84 7.90
N GLU A 120 -9.84 -8.53 9.04
CA GLU A 120 -11.14 -8.88 9.64
C GLU A 120 -11.91 -7.62 10.05
N ARG A 121 -11.20 -6.63 10.63
CA ARG A 121 -11.78 -5.34 10.98
C ARG A 121 -12.26 -4.58 9.75
N LEU A 122 -11.46 -4.56 8.68
CA LEU A 122 -11.84 -3.94 7.41
C LEU A 122 -13.14 -4.54 6.88
N LEU A 123 -13.23 -5.87 6.80
CA LEU A 123 -14.39 -6.56 6.24
C LEU A 123 -15.66 -6.34 7.07
N ILE A 124 -15.56 -6.30 8.41
CA ILE A 124 -16.68 -6.00 9.30
C ILE A 124 -17.16 -4.57 9.12
N GLU A 125 -16.25 -3.60 9.16
CA GLU A 125 -16.58 -2.18 9.10
C GLU A 125 -17.05 -1.75 7.70
N ALA A 126 -16.49 -2.34 6.64
CA ALA A 126 -16.85 -2.02 5.26
C ALA A 126 -18.20 -2.62 4.81
N GLN A 127 -18.66 -3.72 5.44
CA GLN A 127 -19.99 -4.29 5.19
C GLN A 127 -21.11 -3.49 5.85
N THR A 128 -20.79 -2.80 6.96
CA THR A 128 -21.72 -1.90 7.66
C THR A 128 -21.09 -0.52 7.75
N PRO A 129 -20.83 0.14 6.61
CA PRO A 129 -20.12 1.40 6.62
C PRO A 129 -20.93 2.41 7.44
N PRO A 130 -20.27 3.22 8.29
CA PRO A 130 -20.97 4.30 8.96
C PRO A 130 -21.57 5.26 7.93
N GLU A 131 -22.57 6.05 8.33
CA GLU A 131 -23.27 7.00 7.44
C GLU A 131 -22.33 7.92 6.62
N ASP A 132 -21.08 8.08 7.08
CA ASP A 132 -20.01 8.80 6.40
C ASP A 132 -18.85 7.86 6.00
N TYR A 133 -19.04 7.16 4.88
CA TYR A 133 -18.03 6.25 4.31
C TYR A 133 -16.70 6.95 4.05
N VAL A 134 -16.71 8.18 3.52
CA VAL A 134 -15.49 8.92 3.18
C VAL A 134 -14.66 9.19 4.43
N ARG A 135 -15.31 9.63 5.51
CA ARG A 135 -14.65 9.84 6.80
C ARG A 135 -14.12 8.54 7.40
N TRP A 136 -14.88 7.45 7.27
CA TRP A 136 -14.40 6.13 7.71
C TRP A 136 -13.17 5.69 6.92
N ARG A 137 -13.21 5.74 5.59
CA ARG A 137 -12.10 5.34 4.70
C ARG A 137 -10.82 6.07 5.07
N GLN A 138 -10.91 7.40 5.27
CA GLN A 138 -9.78 8.23 5.69
C GLN A 138 -9.29 7.95 7.11
N GLY A 139 -10.19 7.54 8.01
CA GLY A 139 -9.90 7.22 9.40
C GLY A 139 -9.33 5.82 9.61
N PHE A 140 -9.75 4.85 8.80
CA PHE A 140 -9.41 3.44 8.95
C PHE A 140 -7.92 3.19 8.74
N ALA A 141 -7.34 3.71 7.66
CA ALA A 141 -5.91 3.57 7.40
C ALA A 141 -5.06 4.24 8.49
N ARG A 142 -5.52 5.40 9.02
CA ARG A 142 -4.86 6.08 10.15
C ARG A 142 -4.93 5.31 11.46
N SER A 143 -5.95 4.47 11.65
CA SER A 143 -6.11 3.62 12.83
C SER A 143 -5.44 2.26 12.69
N CYS A 144 -4.85 1.96 11.53
CA CYS A 144 -3.98 0.81 11.32
C CYS A 144 -2.56 1.20 11.74
N GLY A 145 -2.17 0.79 12.96
CA GLY A 145 -0.92 1.16 13.62
C GLY A 145 -0.17 -0.06 14.08
#